data_AF-A0A960K1K9-F1
#
_entry.id   AF-A0A960K1K9-F1
#
_cell.length_a   1.000
_cell.length_b   1.000
_cell.length_c   1.000
_cell.angle_alpha   90.00
_cell.angle_beta   90.00
_cell.angle_gamma   90.00
#
_symmetry.space_group_name_H-M   'P 1'
#
loop_
_entity.id
_entity.type
_entity.pdbx_description
1 polymer ?
#
loop_
_entity_poly.entity_id
_entity_poly.type
_entity_poly.pdbx_seq_one_letter_code
_entity_poly.pdbx_strand_id
1 'polypeptide(L)' 'MSEAAVGPKVGMISLGCPKNRVDSEIMLGHLARRGYTLAGDV' A
#
# COMPACT_ATOMS: atom_id res chain seq x y z
N MET A 1 -1.97 -3.39 -25.87
CA MET A 1 -1.58 -2.38 -24.85
C MET A 1 -0.87 -3.13 -23.73
N SER A 2 0.32 -2.64 -23.37
CA SER A 2 1.36 -3.35 -22.61
C SER A 2 0.93 -3.66 -21.18
N GLU A 3 1.13 -4.92 -20.77
CA GLU A 3 1.13 -5.34 -19.37
C GLU A 3 2.27 -4.58 -18.67
N ALA A 4 1.92 -3.50 -17.96
CA ALA A 4 2.88 -2.80 -17.12
C ALA A 4 3.43 -3.82 -16.13
N ALA A 5 4.74 -3.94 -15.99
CA ALA A 5 5.34 -4.77 -14.96
C ALA A 5 4.90 -4.22 -13.58
N VAL A 6 3.79 -4.74 -13.07
CA VAL A 6 3.19 -4.36 -11.79
C VAL A 6 4.17 -4.82 -10.72
N GLY A 7 4.86 -3.86 -10.10
CA GLY A 7 5.71 -4.16 -8.95
C GLY A 7 4.92 -4.86 -7.85
N PRO A 8 5.59 -5.58 -6.91
CA PRO A 8 4.93 -6.46 -5.96
C PRO A 8 3.70 -5.83 -5.29
N LYS A 9 2.60 -6.57 -5.22
CA LYS A 9 1.35 -6.10 -4.63
C LYS A 9 1.43 -6.17 -3.11
N VAL A 10 1.08 -5.08 -2.42
CA VAL A 10 1.17 -4.95 -0.96
C VAL A 10 -0.17 -4.50 -0.39
N GLY A 11 -0.62 -5.16 0.68
CA GLY A 11 -1.80 -4.79 1.46
C GLY A 11 -1.41 -4.52 2.91
N MET A 12 -2.17 -3.67 3.60
CA MET A 12 -1.92 -3.31 4.99
C MET A 12 -3.07 -3.74 5.88
N ILE A 13 -2.76 -4.49 6.94
CA ILE A 13 -3.72 -4.90 7.96
C ILE A 13 -3.35 -4.17 9.26
N SER A 14 -4.30 -3.40 9.80
CA SER A 14 -4.14 -2.76 11.10
C SER A 14 -4.48 -3.75 12.21
N LEU A 15 -3.52 -4.03 13.09
CA LEU A 15 -3.73 -4.86 14.28
C LEU A 15 -4.07 -3.95 15.47
N GLY A 16 -5.35 -3.59 15.62
CA GLY A 16 -5.85 -2.84 16.77
C GLY A 16 -6.47 -1.47 16.42
N CYS A 17 -6.40 -0.54 17.37
CA CYS A 17 -7.08 0.76 17.29
C CYS A 17 -6.39 1.73 16.30
N PRO A 18 -7.12 2.68 15.68
CA PRO A 18 -6.65 3.49 14.54
C PRO A 18 -5.64 4.60 14.90
N LYS A 19 -4.94 4.50 16.02
CA LYS A 19 -3.96 5.52 16.47
C LYS A 19 -2.88 5.80 15.43
N ASN A 20 -2.52 4.78 14.64
CA ASN A 20 -1.45 4.85 13.65
C ASN A 20 -1.99 4.96 12.21
N ARG A 21 -3.21 5.47 12.03
CA ARG A 21 -3.85 5.58 10.71
C ARG A 21 -3.04 6.46 9.74
N VAL A 22 -2.59 7.61 10.22
CA VAL A 22 -1.80 8.54 9.40
C VAL A 22 -0.43 7.95 9.06
N ASP A 23 0.22 7.32 10.04
CA ASP A 23 1.52 6.64 9.81
C ASP A 23 1.38 5.52 8.76
N SER A 24 0.24 4.82 8.78
CA SER A 24 -0.10 3.76 7.82
C SER A 24 -0.25 4.31 6.40
N GLU A 25 -0.95 5.43 6.24
CA GLU A 25 -1.10 6.11 4.95
C GLU A 25 0.23 6.64 4.42
N ILE A 26 1.08 7.20 5.30
CA ILE A 26 2.43 7.64 4.95
C ILE A 26 3.27 6.46 4.43
N MET A 27 3.29 5.33 5.15
CA MET A 27 4.01 4.12 4.73
C MET A 27 3.55 3.62 3.35
N LEU A 28 2.24 3.53 3.12
CA LEU A 28 1.68 3.14 1.83
C LEU A 28 2.06 4.11 0.70
N GLY A 29 2.09 5.42 1.00
CA GLY A 29 2.55 6.45 0.06
C GLY A 29 4.02 6.28 -0.33
N HIS A 30 4.90 5.87 0.60
CA HIS A 30 6.29 5.55 0.27
C HIS A 30 6.42 4.34 -0.64
N LEU A 31 5.62 3.29 -0.41
CA LEU A 31 5.61 2.09 -1.24
C LEU A 31 5.10 2.39 -2.66
N ALA A 32 4.01 3.15 -2.78
CA ALA A 32 3.50 3.58 -4.08
C ALA A 32 4.54 4.37 -4.89
N ARG A 33 5.26 5.32 -4.27
CA ARG A 33 6.35 6.08 -4.92
C ARG A 33 7.54 5.21 -5.34
N ARG A 34 7.73 4.06 -4.71
CA ARG A 34 8.78 3.08 -5.04
C ARG A 34 8.35 2.04 -6.09
N GLY A 35 7.16 2.20 -6.68
CA GLY A 35 6.67 1.32 -7.74
C GLY A 35 5.95 0.06 -7.24
N TYR A 36 5.59 -0.01 -5.96
CA TYR A 36 4.72 -1.07 -5.45
C TYR A 36 3.26 -0.80 -5.78
N THR A 37 2.49 -1.86 -5.94
CA THR A 37 1.05 -1.76 -6.22
C THR A 37 0.26 -1.97 -4.93
N LEU A 38 -0.56 -1.00 -4.55
CA LEU A 38 -1.39 -1.13 -3.35
C LEU A 38 -2.57 -2.07 -3.64
N ALA A 39 -2.77 -3.05 -2.76
CA ALA A 39 -3.97 -3.87 -2.77
C ALA A 39 -5.17 -3.01 -2.34
N GLY A 40 -6.26 -3.12 -3.11
CA GLY A 40 -7.55 -2.54 -2.71
C GLY A 40 -8.13 -3.24 -1.48
N ASP A 41 -9.15 -2.62 -0.90
CA ASP A 41 -9.80 -3.11 0.32
C ASP A 41 -10.34 -4.55 0.16
N VAL A 42 -10.29 -5.33 1.25
CA VAL A 42 -10.78 -6.71 1.36
C VAL A 42 -11.98 -6.81 2.28
#